data_AF-A0AAW8EIZ3-F1
#
_entry.id   AF-A0AAW8EIZ3-F1
#
_cell.length_a   1.000
_cell.length_b   1.000
_cell.length_c   1.000
_cell.angle_alpha   90.00
_cell.angle_beta   90.00
_cell.angle_gamma   90.00
#
_symmetry.space_group_name_H-M   'P 1'
#
loop_
_entity.id
_entity.type
_entity.pdbx_description
1 polymer ?
#
loop_
_entity_poly.entity_id
_entity_poly.type
_entity_poly.pdbx_seq_one_letter_code
_entity_poly.pdbx_strand_id
1 'polypeptide(L)'
;MTTEPAAKPMDDAHWMALALAEARLAAEAGEVPVGAVLVRNGQLVASGRNTPVAQHDPSAHAEINALRAGAAALGNYRLDGCELFVTLEPCAMCAGAMLHARLARVVFGAADPKTGAAGSVLDLFAEPRLNHRTQVQGGVLAAECSALLQGFFQQRRDAARDQAQPLRDDALRTPPERFDALAGYAFEPRYVHDLPSLQGWRMHYLDEGPQDGSAAACLCLHGPGEWGYFFRRLVGAPGLRTLVPDLIGFGKSDKPKREAAHRIEWHCQVLGEWLDRLQPPPMVLVHSAAATGLATRLHAEKGGLFAAVLLAPEGGEPVGDAWRAPFPDRGYQAALRALGPIASSSGPNAQQAALLAQAVRNAMGYSTP
;
A
#
# COMPACT_ATOMS: atom_id res chain seq x y z
N MET A 1 33.49 53.24 16.78
CA MET A 1 32.22 52.51 16.68
C MET A 1 31.93 52.30 15.21
N THR A 2 32.32 51.14 14.70
CA THR A 2 32.04 50.69 13.33
C THR A 2 30.62 50.15 13.31
N THR A 3 29.68 50.92 12.77
CA THR A 3 28.33 50.45 12.46
C THR A 3 28.42 49.42 11.35
N GLU A 4 28.17 48.15 11.67
CA GLU A 4 27.96 47.10 10.68
C GLU A 4 26.76 47.49 9.77
N PRO A 5 26.86 47.28 8.46
CA PRO A 5 25.76 47.58 7.55
C PRO A 5 24.59 46.63 7.83
N ALA A 6 23.41 47.18 8.07
CA ALA A 6 22.18 46.41 8.24
C ALA A 6 21.94 45.51 7.00
N ALA A 7 21.78 44.22 7.24
CA ALA A 7 21.49 43.25 6.18
C ALA A 7 20.23 43.64 5.41
N LYS A 8 20.25 43.47 4.08
CA LYS A 8 19.09 43.73 3.22
C LYS A 8 17.91 42.86 3.70
N PRO A 9 16.69 43.42 3.88
CA PRO A 9 15.55 42.65 4.32
C PRO A 9 15.29 41.49 3.35
N MET A 10 15.26 40.27 3.88
CA MET A 10 14.87 39.07 3.14
C MET A 10 13.37 39.10 2.88
N ASP A 11 12.95 38.69 1.69
CA ASP A 11 11.55 38.65 1.25
C ASP A 11 10.78 37.49 1.93
N ASP A 12 9.46 37.62 2.07
CA ASP A 12 8.57 36.63 2.68
C ASP A 12 8.72 35.24 2.03
N ALA A 13 8.95 35.20 0.71
CA ALA A 13 9.20 33.98 -0.02
C ALA A 13 10.43 33.21 0.50
N HIS A 14 11.47 33.90 0.97
CA HIS A 14 12.65 33.27 1.57
C HIS A 14 12.31 32.51 2.85
N TRP A 15 11.58 33.16 3.75
CA TRP A 15 11.18 32.55 5.02
C TRP A 15 10.17 31.41 4.82
N MET A 16 9.24 31.58 3.88
CA MET A 16 8.32 30.52 3.50
C MET A 16 9.03 29.31 2.88
N ALA A 17 10.11 29.51 2.12
CA ALA A 17 10.91 28.40 1.62
C ALA A 17 11.59 27.60 2.75
N LEU A 18 12.00 28.25 3.85
CA LEU A 18 12.50 27.57 5.04
C LEU A 18 11.38 26.81 5.77
N ALA A 19 10.19 27.39 5.88
CA ALA A 19 9.02 26.68 6.41
C ALA A 19 8.65 25.45 5.55
N LEU A 20 8.79 25.53 4.22
CA LEU A 20 8.62 24.39 3.31
C LEU A 20 9.67 23.29 3.53
N ALA A 21 10.91 23.65 3.88
CA ALA A 21 11.92 22.66 4.23
C ALA A 21 11.53 21.88 5.50
N GLU A 22 11.03 22.57 6.52
CA GLU A 22 10.47 21.94 7.73
C GLU A 22 9.26 21.03 7.42
N ALA A 23 8.37 21.48 6.52
CA ALA A 23 7.21 20.71 6.08
C ALA A 23 7.60 19.40 5.37
N ARG A 24 8.66 19.42 4.56
CA ARG A 24 9.19 18.21 3.91
C ARG A 24 9.72 17.21 4.93
N LEU A 25 10.42 17.69 5.95
CA LEU A 25 10.93 16.82 7.01
C LEU A 25 9.79 16.23 7.86
N ALA A 26 8.66 16.94 8.03
CA ALA A 26 7.45 16.35 8.61
C ALA A 26 6.90 15.22 7.72
N ALA A 27 6.83 15.44 6.39
CA ALA A 27 6.40 14.42 5.43
C ALA A 27 7.24 13.15 5.51
N GLU A 28 8.58 13.30 5.55
CA GLU A 28 9.54 12.20 5.69
C GLU A 28 9.35 11.42 6.98
N ALA A 29 8.89 12.08 8.05
CA ALA A 29 8.54 11.46 9.33
C ALA A 29 7.13 10.86 9.36
N GLY A 30 6.38 10.88 8.24
CA GLY A 30 5.00 10.37 8.16
C GLY A 30 3.94 11.31 8.75
N GLU A 31 4.31 12.54 9.07
CA GLU A 31 3.42 13.59 9.61
C GLU A 31 2.80 14.41 8.48
N VAL A 32 1.65 15.05 8.75
CA VAL A 32 1.05 16.00 7.79
C VAL A 32 2.06 17.11 7.51
N PRO A 33 2.41 17.40 6.24
CA PRO A 33 3.55 18.24 5.88
C PRO A 33 3.26 19.73 6.09
N VAL A 34 3.35 20.17 7.33
CA VAL A 34 3.28 21.59 7.71
C VAL A 34 4.55 21.94 8.45
N GLY A 35 5.13 23.08 8.07
CA GLY A 35 6.33 23.64 8.68
C GLY A 35 6.12 25.11 8.98
N ALA A 36 6.86 25.62 9.95
CA ALA A 36 6.82 26.99 10.39
C ALA A 36 8.20 27.49 10.80
N VAL A 37 8.45 28.78 10.60
CA VAL A 37 9.65 29.48 11.09
C VAL A 37 9.27 30.77 11.78
N LEU A 38 9.96 31.07 12.88
CA LEU A 38 9.82 32.29 13.65
C LEU A 38 11.03 33.19 13.39
N VAL A 39 10.77 34.43 12.99
CA VAL A 39 11.77 35.41 12.59
C VAL A 39 11.67 36.64 13.48
N ARG A 40 12.81 37.24 13.84
CA ARG A 40 12.85 38.52 14.56
C ARG A 40 13.97 39.38 13.98
N ASN A 41 13.67 40.62 13.61
CA ASN A 41 14.64 41.55 13.00
C ASN A 41 15.39 40.94 11.79
N GLY A 42 14.67 40.19 10.94
CA GLY A 42 15.24 39.52 9.77
C GLY A 42 16.18 38.34 10.09
N GLN A 43 16.14 37.81 11.31
CA GLN A 43 16.91 36.62 11.71
C GLN A 43 15.97 35.49 12.12
N LEU A 44 16.30 34.26 11.70
CA LEU A 44 15.63 33.05 12.15
C LEU A 44 15.89 32.85 13.66
N VAL A 45 14.82 32.82 14.45
CA VAL A 45 14.87 32.55 15.89
C VAL A 45 14.64 31.07 16.16
N ALA A 46 13.65 30.48 15.51
CA ALA A 46 13.27 29.09 15.70
C ALA A 46 12.57 28.53 14.45
N SER A 47 12.59 27.22 14.30
CA SER A 47 11.77 26.48 13.35
C SER A 47 10.91 25.45 14.04
N GLY A 48 9.86 25.00 13.38
CA GLY A 48 8.95 23.98 13.87
C GLY A 48 8.30 23.24 12.70
N ARG A 49 7.92 21.99 12.94
CA ARG A 49 7.17 21.16 12.00
C ARG A 49 6.12 20.36 12.75
N ASN A 50 5.12 19.87 12.05
CA ASN A 50 4.14 18.98 12.65
C ASN A 50 4.82 17.73 13.21
N THR A 51 4.52 17.40 14.46
CA THR A 51 4.93 16.16 15.13
C THR A 51 3.82 15.54 16.03
N PRO A 52 2.51 15.68 15.73
CA PRO A 52 1.46 15.20 16.63
C PRO A 52 1.45 13.67 16.78
N VAL A 53 1.78 12.90 15.74
CA VAL A 53 1.84 11.44 15.81
C VAL A 53 3.06 11.01 16.61
N ALA A 54 4.23 11.53 16.27
CA ALA A 54 5.50 11.15 16.88
C ALA A 54 5.59 11.53 18.37
N GLN A 55 5.04 12.68 18.76
CA GLN A 55 5.05 13.14 20.16
C GLN A 55 3.81 12.71 20.95
N HIS A 56 2.81 12.11 20.31
CA HIS A 56 1.51 11.84 20.91
C HIS A 56 0.88 13.09 21.56
N ASP A 57 1.16 14.27 21.01
CA ASP A 57 0.71 15.56 21.51
C ASP A 57 -0.23 16.20 20.49
N PRO A 58 -1.54 16.31 20.77
CA PRO A 58 -2.49 16.93 19.84
C PRO A 58 -2.22 18.42 19.60
N SER A 59 -1.38 19.06 20.42
CA SER A 59 -0.95 20.44 20.25
C SER A 59 0.34 20.62 19.45
N ALA A 60 1.05 19.55 19.09
CA ALA A 60 2.37 19.61 18.43
C ALA A 60 2.28 19.92 16.92
N HIS A 61 1.55 20.99 16.60
CA HIS A 61 1.53 21.62 15.28
C HIS A 61 2.81 22.42 15.05
N ALA A 62 3.16 22.62 13.78
CA ALA A 62 4.37 23.35 13.37
C ALA A 62 4.48 24.72 14.05
N GLU A 63 3.39 25.48 14.12
CA GLU A 63 3.35 26.81 14.71
C GLU A 63 3.58 26.77 16.21
N ILE A 64 2.93 25.83 16.92
CA ILE A 64 3.12 25.66 18.35
C ILE A 64 4.55 25.26 18.67
N ASN A 65 5.13 24.36 17.88
CA ASN A 65 6.51 23.93 18.03
C ASN A 65 7.50 25.09 17.81
N ALA A 66 7.28 25.90 16.77
CA ALA A 66 8.09 27.10 16.50
C ALA A 66 7.95 28.16 17.61
N LEU A 67 6.74 28.40 18.12
CA LEU A 67 6.47 29.34 19.22
C LEU A 67 7.14 28.88 20.53
N ARG A 68 7.03 27.59 20.88
CA ARG A 68 7.68 27.00 22.07
C ARG A 68 9.20 27.15 21.99
N ALA A 69 9.79 26.78 20.85
CA ALA A 69 11.22 26.90 20.63
C ALA A 69 11.68 28.37 20.65
N GLY A 70 10.93 29.28 20.03
CA GLY A 70 11.21 30.72 20.03
C GLY A 70 11.12 31.35 21.42
N ALA A 71 10.10 30.98 22.20
CA ALA A 71 9.95 31.45 23.58
C ALA A 71 11.08 30.97 24.49
N ALA A 72 11.51 29.72 24.33
CA ALA A 72 12.69 29.20 25.02
C ALA A 72 13.96 29.95 24.62
N ALA A 73 14.19 30.17 23.32
CA ALA A 73 15.37 30.87 22.81
C ALA A 73 15.45 32.33 23.25
N LEU A 74 14.31 33.02 23.35
CA LEU A 74 14.23 34.41 23.77
C LEU A 74 14.02 34.59 25.29
N GLY A 75 13.82 33.50 26.03
CA GLY A 75 13.54 33.53 27.46
C GLY A 75 12.25 34.27 27.82
N ASN A 76 11.27 34.31 26.90
CA ASN A 76 10.03 35.07 27.08
C ASN A 76 8.88 34.45 26.29
N TYR A 77 7.70 34.33 26.91
CA TYR A 77 6.49 33.85 26.26
C TYR A 77 5.86 34.89 25.32
N ARG A 78 6.16 36.19 25.54
CA ARG A 78 5.81 37.25 24.60
C ARG A 78 6.93 37.40 23.60
N LEU A 79 6.57 37.22 22.33
CA LEU A 79 7.42 37.24 21.17
C LEU A 79 7.22 38.55 20.39
N ASP A 80 7.13 39.67 21.12
CA ASP A 80 6.91 41.00 20.54
C ASP A 80 7.98 41.31 19.46
N GLY A 81 7.51 41.77 18.29
CA GLY A 81 8.36 42.04 17.12
C GLY A 81 8.78 40.80 16.34
N CYS A 82 8.31 39.60 16.71
CA CYS A 82 8.51 38.40 15.91
C CYS A 82 7.43 38.24 14.83
N GLU A 83 7.84 37.61 13.74
CA GLU A 83 7.00 37.26 12.60
C GLU A 83 7.03 35.74 12.42
N LEU A 84 5.89 35.11 12.18
CA LEU A 84 5.81 33.68 11.94
C LEU A 84 5.39 33.39 10.51
N PHE A 85 6.15 32.54 9.83
CA PHE A 85 5.84 32.03 8.50
C PHE A 85 5.43 30.57 8.61
N VAL A 86 4.28 30.17 8.07
CA VAL A 86 3.75 28.80 8.13
C VAL A 86 3.20 28.34 6.78
N THR A 87 3.45 27.09 6.39
CA THR A 87 3.09 26.62 5.03
C THR A 87 1.57 26.46 4.82
N LEU A 88 0.79 26.35 5.88
CA LEU A 88 -0.68 26.21 5.84
C LEU A 88 -1.32 27.25 6.76
N GLU A 89 -2.49 27.76 6.38
CA GLU A 89 -3.29 28.64 7.22
C GLU A 89 -3.49 28.04 8.62
N PRO A 90 -3.23 28.82 9.69
CA PRO A 90 -3.27 28.29 11.05
C PRO A 90 -4.71 27.93 11.46
N CYS A 91 -4.84 26.84 12.21
CA CYS A 91 -6.11 26.48 12.85
C CYS A 91 -6.39 27.38 14.09
N ALA A 92 -7.58 27.25 14.68
CA ALA A 92 -7.99 28.08 15.82
C ALA A 92 -7.04 27.99 17.03
N MET A 93 -6.47 26.81 17.29
CA MET A 93 -5.48 26.61 18.36
C MET A 93 -4.21 27.43 18.12
N CYS A 94 -3.63 27.29 16.92
CA CYS A 94 -2.39 27.97 16.56
C CYS A 94 -2.59 29.49 16.50
N ALA A 95 -3.69 29.96 15.90
CA ALA A 95 -4.04 31.37 15.85
C ALA A 95 -4.20 31.98 17.26
N GLY A 96 -4.89 31.29 18.17
CA GLY A 96 -4.98 31.71 19.57
C GLY A 96 -3.62 31.79 20.26
N ALA A 97 -2.74 30.80 20.04
CA ALA A 97 -1.39 30.81 20.59
C ALA A 97 -0.54 31.98 20.06
N MET A 98 -0.65 32.31 18.77
CA MET A 98 0.04 33.46 18.16
C MET A 98 -0.41 34.80 18.77
N LEU A 99 -1.72 34.96 19.01
CA LEU A 99 -2.27 36.14 19.68
C LEU A 99 -1.77 36.25 21.14
N HIS A 100 -1.73 35.14 21.88
CA HIS A 100 -1.16 35.11 23.22
C HIS A 100 0.35 35.41 23.25
N ALA A 101 1.08 34.95 22.24
CA ALA A 101 2.49 35.24 22.04
C ALA A 101 2.77 36.66 21.53
N ARG A 102 1.73 37.40 21.11
CA ARG A 102 1.83 38.79 20.61
C ARG A 102 2.72 38.97 19.40
N LEU A 103 2.64 38.04 18.45
CA LEU A 103 3.36 38.18 17.19
C LEU A 103 2.98 39.49 16.49
N ALA A 104 3.97 40.11 15.85
CA ALA A 104 3.76 41.31 15.04
C ALA A 104 3.03 40.94 13.74
N ARG A 105 3.47 39.86 13.09
CA ARG A 105 2.93 39.40 11.80
C ARG A 105 2.90 37.87 11.71
N VAL A 106 1.89 37.35 11.01
CA VAL A 106 1.77 35.94 10.61
C VAL A 106 1.60 35.91 9.10
N VAL A 107 2.45 35.13 8.43
CA VAL A 107 2.43 34.93 6.99
C VAL A 107 2.18 33.46 6.72
N PHE A 108 1.16 33.13 5.93
CA PHE A 108 0.88 31.74 5.58
C PHE A 108 0.88 31.48 4.08
N GLY A 109 1.18 30.23 3.71
CA GLY A 109 1.19 29.77 2.33
C GLY A 109 -0.20 29.43 1.82
N ALA A 110 -0.55 28.15 1.86
CA ALA A 110 -1.85 27.67 1.39
C ALA A 110 -2.97 28.01 2.38
N ALA A 111 -4.17 28.34 1.87
CA ALA A 111 -5.38 28.44 2.69
C ALA A 111 -5.87 27.07 3.15
N ASP A 112 -6.55 27.01 4.30
CA ASP A 112 -7.22 25.80 4.79
C ASP A 112 -8.75 25.99 4.79
N PRO A 113 -9.45 25.59 3.72
CA PRO A 113 -10.90 25.75 3.61
C PRO A 113 -11.70 24.89 4.59
N LYS A 114 -11.07 23.95 5.30
CA LYS A 114 -11.75 23.03 6.23
C LYS A 114 -11.65 23.47 7.68
N THR A 115 -10.50 24.02 8.10
CA THR A 115 -10.27 24.38 9.50
C THR A 115 -9.53 25.70 9.75
N GLY A 116 -9.20 26.43 8.68
CA GLY A 116 -8.42 27.67 8.75
C GLY A 116 -9.11 28.78 9.57
N ALA A 117 -8.32 29.42 10.43
CA ALA A 117 -8.75 30.42 11.40
C ALA A 117 -8.24 31.84 11.12
N ALA A 118 -7.72 32.07 9.91
CA ALA A 118 -7.19 33.34 9.45
C ALA A 118 -7.90 33.85 8.19
N GLY A 119 -9.18 33.49 8.02
CA GLY A 119 -10.05 33.94 6.94
C GLY A 119 -10.86 32.85 6.25
N SER A 120 -10.48 31.56 6.35
CA SER A 120 -11.20 30.49 5.63
C SER A 120 -12.51 30.07 6.29
N VAL A 121 -12.47 29.51 7.50
CA VAL A 121 -13.67 29.10 8.25
C VAL A 121 -14.07 30.16 9.25
N LEU A 122 -13.06 30.76 9.89
CA LEU A 122 -13.19 31.83 10.86
C LEU A 122 -11.97 32.73 10.77
N ASP A 123 -12.07 33.94 11.32
CA ASP A 123 -10.97 34.90 11.36
C ASP A 123 -10.79 35.40 12.79
N LEU A 124 -9.92 34.73 13.55
CA LEU A 124 -9.60 35.13 14.92
C LEU A 124 -8.76 36.41 14.96
N PHE A 125 -8.00 36.70 13.91
CA PHE A 125 -7.15 37.88 13.86
C PHE A 125 -7.97 39.16 13.61
N ALA A 126 -9.12 39.05 12.92
CA ALA A 126 -10.07 40.14 12.72
C ALA A 126 -11.03 40.39 13.89
N GLU A 127 -11.12 39.52 14.91
CA GLU A 127 -12.09 39.66 15.99
C GLU A 127 -11.81 40.93 16.84
N PRO A 128 -12.73 41.91 16.88
CA PRO A 128 -12.49 43.18 17.57
C PRO A 128 -12.39 43.05 19.09
N ARG A 129 -12.96 42.01 19.71
CA ARG A 129 -12.96 41.82 21.17
C ARG A 129 -11.64 41.25 21.72
N LEU A 130 -10.76 40.72 20.87
CA LEU A 130 -9.45 40.21 21.29
C LEU A 130 -8.44 41.36 21.45
N ASN A 131 -7.54 41.24 22.42
CA ASN A 131 -6.72 42.33 22.94
C ASN A 131 -5.48 42.68 22.11
N HIS A 132 -4.93 41.73 21.35
CA HIS A 132 -3.72 41.94 20.54
C HIS A 132 -4.06 41.94 19.05
N ARG A 133 -3.35 42.76 18.27
CA ARG A 133 -3.49 42.85 16.82
C ARG A 133 -2.23 42.34 16.15
N THR A 134 -2.33 41.17 15.54
CA THR A 134 -1.30 40.58 14.69
C THR A 134 -1.68 40.81 13.24
N GLN A 135 -0.76 41.31 12.43
CA GLN A 135 -0.97 41.44 10.99
C GLN A 135 -0.97 40.05 10.35
N VAL A 136 -1.83 39.82 9.36
CA VAL A 136 -1.93 38.52 8.68
C VAL A 136 -1.83 38.70 7.17
N GLN A 137 -1.05 37.83 6.53
CA GLN A 137 -0.92 37.77 5.08
C GLN A 137 -0.93 36.31 4.63
N GLY A 138 -1.89 35.94 3.79
CA GLY A 138 -1.93 34.63 3.14
C GLY A 138 -1.33 34.67 1.73
N GLY A 139 -1.04 33.50 1.17
CA GLY A 139 -0.77 33.34 -0.25
C GLY A 139 0.72 33.25 -0.65
N VAL A 140 1.65 33.36 0.28
CA VAL A 140 3.10 33.32 -0.04
C VAL A 140 3.52 31.89 -0.37
N LEU A 141 3.98 31.64 -1.61
CA LEU A 141 4.27 30.29 -2.11
C LEU A 141 3.10 29.30 -1.92
N ALA A 142 1.86 29.77 -2.06
CA ALA A 142 0.66 28.98 -1.81
C ALA A 142 0.57 27.74 -2.72
N ALA A 143 1.02 27.85 -3.97
CA ALA A 143 1.00 26.73 -4.91
C ALA A 143 1.92 25.60 -4.45
N GLU A 144 3.14 25.92 -4.03
CA GLU A 144 4.14 24.96 -3.54
C GLU A 144 3.70 24.31 -2.22
N CYS A 145 3.15 25.11 -1.30
CA CYS A 145 2.60 24.62 -0.05
C CYS A 145 1.43 23.65 -0.26
N SER A 146 0.51 24.01 -1.15
CA SER A 146 -0.65 23.18 -1.50
C SER A 146 -0.22 21.88 -2.20
N ALA A 147 0.72 21.96 -3.15
CA ALA A 147 1.22 20.80 -3.87
C ALA A 147 1.84 19.75 -2.92
N LEU A 148 2.64 20.18 -1.93
CA LEU A 148 3.22 19.28 -0.94
C LEU A 148 2.15 18.55 -0.12
N LEU A 149 1.15 19.29 0.38
CA LEU A 149 0.05 18.74 1.17
C LEU A 149 -0.80 17.75 0.35
N GLN A 150 -1.13 18.11 -0.88
CA GLN A 150 -1.89 17.25 -1.79
C GLN A 150 -1.13 15.96 -2.13
N GLY A 151 0.17 16.06 -2.42
CA GLY A 151 1.03 14.92 -2.69
C GLY A 151 1.05 13.91 -1.54
N PHE A 152 1.19 14.39 -0.30
CA PHE A 152 1.18 13.55 0.90
C PHE A 152 -0.14 12.77 1.05
N PHE A 153 -1.29 13.45 0.95
CA PHE A 153 -2.58 12.77 1.08
C PHE A 153 -2.90 11.86 -0.11
N GLN A 154 -2.42 12.17 -1.31
CA GLN A 154 -2.57 11.30 -2.47
C GLN A 154 -1.81 9.99 -2.26
N GLN A 155 -0.54 10.05 -1.84
CA GLN A 155 0.25 8.86 -1.51
C GLN A 155 -0.42 8.01 -0.43
N ARG A 156 -0.97 8.62 0.62
CA ARG A 156 -1.72 7.88 1.65
C ARG A 156 -3.00 7.24 1.13
N ARG A 157 -3.73 7.90 0.23
CA ARG A 157 -4.93 7.32 -0.40
C ARG A 157 -4.55 6.14 -1.30
N ASP A 158 -3.48 6.24 -2.06
CA ASP A 158 -3.03 5.16 -2.94
C ASP A 158 -2.55 3.97 -2.10
N ALA A 159 -1.75 4.19 -1.06
CA ALA A 159 -1.37 3.13 -0.12
C ALA A 159 -2.59 2.49 0.57
N ALA A 160 -3.59 3.30 0.96
CA ALA A 160 -4.83 2.78 1.54
C ALA A 160 -5.67 2.00 0.52
N ARG A 161 -5.66 2.36 -0.76
CA ARG A 161 -6.33 1.62 -1.85
C ARG A 161 -5.63 0.30 -2.15
N ASP A 162 -4.30 0.29 -2.12
CA ASP A 162 -3.51 -0.92 -2.30
C ASP A 162 -3.77 -1.93 -1.17
N GLN A 163 -3.93 -1.42 0.06
CA GLN A 163 -4.27 -2.22 1.24
C GLN A 163 -5.76 -2.57 1.34
N ALA A 164 -6.64 -1.72 0.82
CA ALA A 164 -8.07 -2.00 0.82
C ALA A 164 -8.31 -3.25 -0.04
N GLN A 165 -8.94 -4.26 0.56
CA GLN A 165 -9.37 -5.45 -0.14
C GLN A 165 -10.90 -5.41 -0.30
N PRO A 166 -11.48 -4.44 -1.04
CA PRO A 166 -12.92 -4.37 -1.19
C PRO A 166 -13.43 -5.65 -1.85
N LEU A 167 -14.57 -6.14 -1.37
CA LEU A 167 -15.28 -7.25 -1.98
C LEU A 167 -16.37 -6.67 -2.86
N ARG A 168 -16.38 -7.02 -4.16
CA ARG A 168 -17.51 -6.67 -5.04
C ARG A 168 -18.80 -7.35 -4.57
N ASP A 169 -19.92 -6.65 -4.68
CA ASP A 169 -21.24 -7.16 -4.31
C ASP A 169 -21.67 -8.42 -5.08
N ASP A 170 -21.10 -8.63 -6.27
CA ASP A 170 -21.36 -9.81 -7.12
C ASP A 170 -20.37 -10.96 -6.89
N ALA A 171 -19.50 -10.86 -5.90
CA ALA A 171 -18.60 -11.91 -5.46
C ALA A 171 -18.78 -12.23 -3.99
N LEU A 172 -18.21 -13.36 -3.59
CA LEU A 172 -18.11 -13.80 -2.21
C LEU A 172 -16.65 -14.04 -1.88
N ARG A 173 -16.23 -13.64 -0.69
CA ARG A 173 -14.91 -13.97 -0.14
C ARG A 173 -15.08 -15.02 0.93
N THR A 174 -14.45 -16.17 0.72
CA THR A 174 -14.51 -17.27 1.69
C THR A 174 -13.86 -16.79 3.00
N PRO A 175 -14.56 -16.93 4.14
CA PRO A 175 -13.99 -16.56 5.44
C PRO A 175 -12.69 -17.33 5.72
N PRO A 176 -11.63 -16.66 6.23
CA PRO A 176 -10.31 -17.26 6.39
C PRO A 176 -10.33 -18.49 7.31
N GLU A 177 -11.24 -18.53 8.29
CA GLU A 177 -11.35 -19.58 9.30
C GLU A 177 -11.65 -20.96 8.69
N ARG A 178 -12.18 -20.98 7.46
CA ARG A 178 -12.42 -22.22 6.71
C ARG A 178 -11.15 -22.90 6.23
N PHE A 179 -10.03 -22.18 6.22
CA PHE A 179 -8.72 -22.66 5.78
C PHE A 179 -7.78 -22.97 6.95
N ASP A 180 -8.05 -22.48 8.15
CA ASP A 180 -7.16 -22.57 9.32
C ASP A 180 -6.86 -24.02 9.75
N ALA A 181 -7.82 -24.93 9.55
CA ALA A 181 -7.69 -26.34 9.94
C ALA A 181 -6.99 -27.22 8.90
N LEU A 182 -6.50 -26.65 7.79
CA LEU A 182 -5.91 -27.43 6.70
C LEU A 182 -4.44 -27.76 6.96
N ALA A 183 -4.17 -29.05 7.18
CA ALA A 183 -2.82 -29.54 7.46
C ALA A 183 -1.84 -29.26 6.31
N GLY A 184 -0.65 -28.74 6.65
CA GLY A 184 0.42 -28.53 5.68
C GLY A 184 0.18 -27.42 4.67
N TYR A 185 -0.67 -26.43 4.97
CA TYR A 185 -0.97 -25.30 4.08
C TYR A 185 -0.90 -23.93 4.79
N ALA A 186 0.07 -23.78 5.71
CA ALA A 186 0.35 -22.56 6.46
C ALA A 186 1.32 -21.63 5.69
N PHE A 187 0.99 -21.32 4.44
CA PHE A 187 1.79 -20.43 3.58
C PHE A 187 1.29 -18.99 3.67
N GLU A 188 2.20 -18.03 3.44
CA GLU A 188 1.88 -16.60 3.52
C GLU A 188 0.99 -16.21 2.33
N PRO A 189 -0.26 -15.76 2.57
CA PRO A 189 -1.19 -15.49 1.49
C PRO A 189 -0.84 -14.17 0.79
N ARG A 190 -0.71 -14.19 -0.53
CA ARG A 190 -0.57 -12.98 -1.35
C ARG A 190 -1.81 -12.77 -2.20
N TYR A 191 -2.07 -11.52 -2.55
CA TYR A 191 -3.26 -11.14 -3.30
C TYR A 191 -2.94 -10.12 -4.39
N VAL A 192 -3.71 -10.16 -5.47
CA VAL A 192 -3.73 -9.14 -6.51
C VAL A 192 -5.19 -8.81 -6.86
N HIS A 193 -5.51 -7.54 -7.07
CA HIS A 193 -6.87 -7.07 -7.30
C HIS A 193 -6.97 -5.95 -8.36
N ASP A 194 -5.84 -5.39 -8.77
CA ASP A 194 -5.72 -4.24 -9.67
C ASP A 194 -5.46 -4.62 -11.14
N LEU A 195 -5.53 -5.91 -11.51
CA LEU A 195 -5.39 -6.33 -12.90
C LEU A 195 -6.63 -5.92 -13.72
N PRO A 196 -6.46 -5.42 -14.96
CA PRO A 196 -7.59 -5.01 -15.80
C PRO A 196 -8.68 -6.08 -15.94
N SER A 197 -8.30 -7.34 -16.15
CA SER A 197 -9.23 -8.46 -16.30
C SER A 197 -9.95 -8.87 -15.02
N LEU A 198 -9.40 -8.54 -13.84
CA LEU A 198 -10.03 -8.85 -12.55
C LEU A 198 -11.22 -7.94 -12.24
N GLN A 199 -11.24 -6.73 -12.81
CA GLN A 199 -12.31 -5.76 -12.60
C GLN A 199 -12.61 -5.55 -11.10
N GLY A 200 -11.59 -5.55 -10.24
CA GLY A 200 -11.71 -5.39 -8.79
C GLY A 200 -12.01 -6.66 -7.99
N TRP A 201 -12.10 -7.85 -8.61
CA TRP A 201 -12.04 -9.11 -7.86
C TRP A 201 -10.62 -9.40 -7.41
N ARG A 202 -10.48 -10.05 -6.25
CA ARG A 202 -9.19 -10.40 -5.67
C ARG A 202 -8.80 -11.85 -6.01
N MET A 203 -7.65 -12.03 -6.64
CA MET A 203 -7.00 -13.33 -6.83
C MET A 203 -5.97 -13.55 -5.72
N HIS A 204 -6.03 -14.70 -5.06
CA HIS A 204 -5.01 -15.20 -4.15
C HIS A 204 -3.93 -15.95 -4.92
N TYR A 205 -2.69 -15.88 -4.45
CA TYR A 205 -1.61 -16.74 -4.92
C TYR A 205 -0.57 -16.98 -3.82
N LEU A 206 0.18 -18.06 -3.97
CA LEU A 206 1.43 -18.31 -3.24
C LEU A 206 2.62 -17.98 -4.12
N ASP A 207 3.68 -17.44 -3.51
CA ASP A 207 4.99 -17.26 -4.12
C ASP A 207 6.05 -17.54 -3.06
N GLU A 208 6.43 -18.82 -3.00
CA GLU A 208 7.27 -19.39 -1.94
C GLU A 208 8.62 -19.80 -2.52
N GLY A 209 9.70 -19.57 -1.77
CA GLY A 209 11.08 -19.87 -2.16
C GLY A 209 11.92 -18.66 -2.60
N PRO A 210 13.22 -18.84 -2.87
CA PRO A 210 14.15 -17.76 -3.17
C PRO A 210 13.81 -17.01 -4.46
N GLN A 211 13.88 -15.67 -4.42
CA GLN A 211 13.62 -14.80 -5.58
C GLN A 211 14.90 -14.32 -6.29
N ASP A 212 16.07 -14.63 -5.73
CA ASP A 212 17.39 -14.23 -6.21
C ASP A 212 17.92 -15.08 -7.39
N GLY A 213 17.11 -16.01 -7.90
CA GLY A 213 17.49 -16.91 -8.98
C GLY A 213 18.34 -18.10 -8.56
N SER A 214 18.52 -18.33 -7.25
CA SER A 214 19.23 -19.50 -6.73
C SER A 214 18.44 -20.81 -6.81
N ALA A 215 17.15 -20.74 -7.17
CA ALA A 215 16.22 -21.88 -7.20
C ALA A 215 15.51 -22.01 -8.55
N ALA A 216 15.16 -23.25 -8.92
CA ALA A 216 14.35 -23.51 -10.09
C ALA A 216 12.92 -23.00 -9.86
N ALA A 217 12.37 -22.23 -10.80
CA ALA A 217 11.02 -21.70 -10.70
C ALA A 217 9.99 -22.63 -11.35
N CYS A 218 8.80 -22.75 -10.76
CA CYS A 218 7.65 -23.34 -11.42
C CYS A 218 6.33 -22.64 -11.09
N LEU A 219 5.45 -22.56 -12.09
CA LEU A 219 4.05 -22.18 -11.93
C LEU A 219 3.20 -23.45 -11.79
N CYS A 220 2.42 -23.55 -10.73
CA CYS A 220 1.57 -24.71 -10.44
C CYS A 220 0.09 -24.38 -10.65
N LEU A 221 -0.51 -24.88 -11.72
CA LEU A 221 -1.91 -24.64 -12.08
C LEU A 221 -2.82 -25.78 -11.62
N HIS A 222 -3.81 -25.43 -10.81
CA HIS A 222 -4.89 -26.35 -10.45
C HIS A 222 -6.02 -26.23 -11.46
N GLY A 223 -6.79 -27.30 -11.62
CA GLY A 223 -7.95 -27.33 -12.50
C GLY A 223 -9.25 -26.94 -11.80
N PRO A 224 -10.38 -26.97 -12.53
CA PRO A 224 -11.71 -26.86 -11.94
C PRO A 224 -11.94 -27.93 -10.88
N GLY A 225 -12.54 -27.55 -9.75
CA GLY A 225 -12.78 -28.47 -8.63
C GLY A 225 -11.60 -28.60 -7.66
N GLU A 226 -10.44 -28.06 -8.02
CA GLU A 226 -9.24 -28.02 -7.20
C GLU A 226 -8.91 -26.58 -6.80
N TRP A 227 -7.86 -26.42 -6.01
CA TRP A 227 -7.27 -25.14 -5.65
C TRP A 227 -5.83 -25.36 -5.17
N GLY A 228 -5.10 -24.30 -4.81
CA GLY A 228 -3.67 -24.35 -4.50
C GLY A 228 -3.26 -25.40 -3.46
N TYR A 229 -4.19 -25.83 -2.59
CA TYR A 229 -3.99 -26.95 -1.66
C TYR A 229 -3.55 -28.26 -2.33
N PHE A 230 -3.88 -28.46 -3.61
CA PHE A 230 -3.39 -29.58 -4.42
C PHE A 230 -1.86 -29.65 -4.41
N PHE A 231 -1.18 -28.51 -4.45
CA PHE A 231 0.28 -28.43 -4.53
C PHE A 231 0.98 -28.30 -3.16
N ARG A 232 0.27 -28.45 -2.04
CA ARG A 232 0.81 -28.21 -0.68
C ARG A 232 2.10 -28.98 -0.35
N ARG A 233 2.32 -30.14 -0.96
CA ARG A 233 3.53 -30.97 -0.78
C ARG A 233 4.70 -30.53 -1.64
N LEU A 234 4.43 -29.82 -2.74
CA LEU A 234 5.44 -29.28 -3.65
C LEU A 234 5.88 -27.87 -3.23
N VAL A 235 4.96 -27.06 -2.73
CA VAL A 235 5.25 -25.72 -2.21
C VAL A 235 6.25 -25.82 -1.06
N GLY A 236 7.31 -25.01 -1.13
CA GLY A 236 8.41 -25.03 -0.15
C GLY A 236 9.39 -26.21 -0.31
N ALA A 237 9.32 -26.99 -1.38
CA ALA A 237 10.32 -28.02 -1.65
C ALA A 237 11.72 -27.39 -1.85
N PRO A 238 12.79 -28.03 -1.32
CA PRO A 238 14.15 -27.51 -1.44
C PRO A 238 14.56 -27.23 -2.89
N GLY A 239 15.21 -26.09 -3.10
CA GLY A 239 15.71 -25.70 -4.42
C GLY A 239 14.63 -25.27 -5.42
N LEU A 240 13.38 -25.05 -4.97
CA LEU A 240 12.31 -24.51 -5.79
C LEU A 240 11.85 -23.12 -5.33
N ARG A 241 11.44 -22.31 -6.32
CA ARG A 241 10.48 -21.22 -6.15
C ARG A 241 9.16 -21.63 -6.78
N THR A 242 8.09 -21.71 -5.99
CA THR A 242 6.77 -22.18 -6.44
C THR A 242 5.76 -21.04 -6.45
N LEU A 243 5.19 -20.78 -7.63
CA LEU A 243 4.07 -19.87 -7.83
C LEU A 243 2.77 -20.67 -7.94
N VAL A 244 1.80 -20.44 -7.05
CA VAL A 244 0.54 -21.19 -7.02
C VAL A 244 -0.65 -20.24 -6.95
N PRO A 245 -1.25 -19.84 -8.09
CA PRO A 245 -2.45 -19.03 -8.10
C PRO A 245 -3.68 -19.88 -7.73
N ASP A 246 -4.57 -19.31 -6.92
CA ASP A 246 -5.94 -19.80 -6.85
C ASP A 246 -6.75 -19.08 -7.94
N LEU A 247 -7.26 -19.81 -8.93
CA LEU A 247 -8.12 -19.23 -9.96
C LEU A 247 -9.33 -18.53 -9.31
N ILE A 248 -9.76 -17.40 -9.86
CA ILE A 248 -11.00 -16.74 -9.42
C ILE A 248 -12.15 -17.76 -9.41
N GLY A 249 -12.93 -17.83 -8.33
CA GLY A 249 -13.93 -18.89 -8.12
C GLY A 249 -13.44 -20.06 -7.26
N PHE A 250 -12.14 -20.17 -7.00
CA PHE A 250 -11.53 -21.29 -6.27
C PHE A 250 -10.66 -20.79 -5.12
N GLY A 251 -10.24 -21.71 -4.25
CA GLY A 251 -9.30 -21.45 -3.16
C GLY A 251 -9.62 -20.23 -2.29
N LYS A 252 -8.61 -19.41 -1.97
CA LYS A 252 -8.75 -18.16 -1.21
C LYS A 252 -9.09 -16.94 -2.09
N SER A 253 -9.22 -17.14 -3.40
CA SER A 253 -9.68 -16.11 -4.35
C SER A 253 -11.17 -15.79 -4.18
N ASP A 254 -11.56 -14.60 -4.61
CA ASP A 254 -12.95 -14.19 -4.66
C ASP A 254 -13.76 -15.12 -5.57
N LYS A 255 -15.05 -15.26 -5.27
CA LYS A 255 -15.97 -16.19 -5.93
C LYS A 255 -17.12 -15.43 -6.58
N PRO A 256 -17.00 -15.06 -7.87
CA PRO A 256 -18.10 -14.48 -8.62
C PRO A 256 -19.35 -15.36 -8.51
N LYS A 257 -20.49 -14.74 -8.27
CA LYS A 257 -21.77 -15.45 -8.07
C LYS A 257 -22.35 -16.00 -9.38
N ARG A 258 -21.90 -15.51 -10.54
CA ARG A 258 -22.44 -15.84 -11.88
C ARG A 258 -21.50 -16.77 -12.63
N GLU A 259 -22.06 -17.83 -13.22
CA GLU A 259 -21.32 -18.82 -14.03
C GLU A 259 -20.64 -18.20 -15.25
N ALA A 260 -21.29 -17.23 -15.89
CA ALA A 260 -20.75 -16.53 -17.06
C ALA A 260 -19.41 -15.83 -16.82
N ALA A 261 -19.03 -15.59 -15.57
CA ALA A 261 -17.72 -15.06 -15.22
C ALA A 261 -16.60 -16.08 -15.49
N HIS A 262 -16.88 -17.39 -15.38
CA HIS A 262 -15.87 -18.45 -15.39
C HIS A 262 -15.69 -19.05 -16.80
N ARG A 263 -14.85 -18.39 -17.61
CA ARG A 263 -14.41 -18.89 -18.92
C ARG A 263 -12.90 -19.16 -18.90
N ILE A 264 -12.45 -20.26 -19.52
CA ILE A 264 -11.03 -20.63 -19.55
C ILE A 264 -10.19 -19.53 -20.20
N GLU A 265 -10.70 -18.89 -21.25
CA GLU A 265 -10.08 -17.74 -21.92
C GLU A 265 -9.78 -16.60 -20.94
N TRP A 266 -10.76 -16.28 -20.10
CA TRP A 266 -10.63 -15.19 -19.13
C TRP A 266 -9.69 -15.57 -18.00
N HIS A 267 -9.75 -16.80 -17.49
CA HIS A 267 -8.77 -17.28 -16.50
C HIS A 267 -7.33 -17.23 -17.05
N CYS A 268 -7.14 -17.60 -18.32
CA CYS A 268 -5.85 -17.48 -18.99
C CYS A 268 -5.38 -16.02 -19.10
N GLN A 269 -6.28 -15.10 -19.47
CA GLN A 269 -5.99 -13.67 -19.51
C GLN A 269 -5.55 -13.13 -18.13
N VAL A 270 -6.28 -13.45 -17.06
CA VAL A 270 -5.93 -13.03 -15.69
C VAL A 270 -4.54 -13.52 -15.30
N LEU A 271 -4.23 -14.78 -15.58
CA LEU A 271 -2.91 -15.36 -15.31
C LEU A 271 -1.81 -14.69 -16.15
N GLY A 272 -2.07 -14.40 -17.42
CA GLY A 272 -1.15 -13.70 -18.29
C GLY A 272 -0.81 -12.30 -17.79
N GLU A 273 -1.84 -11.51 -17.42
CA GLU A 273 -1.68 -10.17 -16.83
C GLU A 273 -0.93 -10.22 -15.49
N TRP A 274 -1.21 -11.22 -14.66
CA TRP A 274 -0.51 -11.43 -13.39
C TRP A 274 0.98 -11.76 -13.60
N LEU A 275 1.31 -12.65 -14.54
CA LEU A 275 2.69 -12.99 -14.87
C LEU A 275 3.45 -11.79 -15.46
N ASP A 276 2.79 -10.98 -16.29
CA ASP A 276 3.38 -9.73 -16.83
C ASP A 276 3.69 -8.72 -15.73
N ARG A 277 2.85 -8.66 -14.69
CA ARG A 277 3.10 -7.82 -13.50
C ARG A 277 4.24 -8.37 -12.64
N LEU A 278 4.30 -9.69 -12.45
CA LEU A 278 5.29 -10.33 -11.59
C LEU A 278 6.68 -10.40 -12.25
N GLN A 279 6.74 -10.45 -13.58
CA GLN A 279 7.96 -10.61 -14.38
C GLN A 279 8.89 -11.72 -13.85
N PRO A 280 8.38 -12.95 -13.68
CA PRO A 280 9.18 -14.02 -13.11
C PRO A 280 10.25 -14.52 -14.11
N PRO A 281 11.31 -15.21 -13.63
CA PRO A 281 12.29 -15.83 -14.50
C PRO A 281 11.65 -16.96 -15.33
N PRO A 282 12.36 -17.47 -16.36
CA PRO A 282 11.96 -18.71 -17.03
C PRO A 282 11.67 -19.82 -16.00
N MET A 283 10.64 -20.62 -16.27
CA MET A 283 10.12 -21.55 -15.28
C MET A 283 9.51 -22.80 -15.92
N VAL A 284 9.14 -23.77 -15.10
CA VAL A 284 8.35 -24.93 -15.53
C VAL A 284 6.87 -24.71 -15.27
N LEU A 285 6.03 -25.04 -16.24
CA LEU A 285 4.58 -25.08 -16.05
C LEU A 285 4.16 -26.45 -15.51
N VAL A 286 3.87 -26.52 -14.22
CA VAL A 286 3.32 -27.71 -13.57
C VAL A 286 1.80 -27.57 -13.52
N HIS A 287 1.05 -28.62 -13.87
CA HIS A 287 -0.41 -28.56 -13.79
C HIS A 287 -1.02 -29.89 -13.35
N SER A 288 -2.20 -29.84 -12.73
CA SER A 288 -3.01 -31.05 -12.50
C SER A 288 -3.64 -31.54 -13.81
N ALA A 289 -4.15 -32.78 -13.82
CA ALA A 289 -4.87 -33.30 -14.98
C ALA A 289 -6.09 -32.44 -15.35
N ALA A 290 -6.81 -31.92 -14.35
CA ALA A 290 -7.96 -31.04 -14.53
C ALA A 290 -7.59 -29.67 -15.13
N ALA A 291 -6.34 -29.21 -14.96
CA ALA A 291 -5.85 -27.94 -15.51
C ALA A 291 -5.29 -28.04 -16.93
N THR A 292 -5.30 -29.21 -17.58
CA THR A 292 -4.64 -29.42 -18.89
C THR A 292 -5.07 -28.41 -19.95
N GLY A 293 -6.37 -28.10 -20.05
CA GLY A 293 -6.88 -27.12 -21.03
C GLY A 293 -6.36 -25.70 -20.78
N LEU A 294 -6.33 -25.27 -19.52
CA LEU A 294 -5.81 -23.97 -19.12
C LEU A 294 -4.29 -23.88 -19.33
N ALA A 295 -3.56 -24.92 -18.93
CA ALA A 295 -2.10 -25.00 -19.11
C ALA A 295 -1.70 -24.95 -20.59
N THR A 296 -2.43 -25.66 -21.46
CA THR A 296 -2.22 -25.64 -22.91
C THR A 296 -2.39 -24.24 -23.49
N ARG A 297 -3.46 -23.53 -23.08
CA ARG A 297 -3.73 -22.17 -23.55
C ARG A 297 -2.69 -21.17 -23.04
N LEU A 298 -2.35 -21.22 -21.76
CA LEU A 298 -1.36 -20.33 -21.17
C LEU A 298 0.03 -20.55 -21.79
N HIS A 299 0.40 -21.81 -22.07
CA HIS A 299 1.64 -22.11 -22.78
C HIS A 299 1.62 -21.57 -24.22
N ALA A 300 0.49 -21.61 -24.92
CA ALA A 300 0.38 -21.01 -26.25
C ALA A 300 0.53 -19.47 -26.22
N GLU A 301 0.01 -18.80 -25.18
CA GLU A 301 0.06 -17.34 -25.04
C GLU A 301 1.39 -16.82 -24.49
N LYS A 302 2.04 -17.58 -23.59
CA LYS A 302 3.26 -17.19 -22.84
C LYS A 302 4.41 -18.19 -23.01
N GLY A 303 4.46 -18.91 -24.12
CA GLY A 303 5.38 -20.04 -24.32
C GLY A 303 6.86 -19.73 -24.09
N GLY A 304 7.29 -18.50 -24.40
CA GLY A 304 8.67 -18.05 -24.15
C GLY A 304 9.07 -18.00 -22.66
N LEU A 305 8.11 -18.06 -21.74
CA LEU A 305 8.35 -18.11 -20.29
C LEU A 305 8.61 -19.54 -19.78
N PHE A 306 8.11 -20.56 -20.48
CA PHE A 306 8.07 -21.93 -19.96
C PHE A 306 9.12 -22.82 -20.61
N ALA A 307 10.10 -23.29 -19.82
CA ALA A 307 11.14 -24.21 -20.25
C ALA A 307 10.60 -25.64 -20.48
N ALA A 308 9.59 -26.05 -19.73
CA ALA A 308 8.91 -27.33 -19.85
C ALA A 308 7.49 -27.26 -19.30
N VAL A 309 6.67 -28.25 -19.64
CA VAL A 309 5.33 -28.48 -19.08
C VAL A 309 5.32 -29.87 -18.45
N LEU A 310 4.93 -29.97 -17.17
CA LEU A 310 4.88 -31.21 -16.40
C LEU A 310 3.50 -31.46 -15.80
N LEU A 311 3.04 -32.70 -15.87
CA LEU A 311 1.82 -33.14 -15.20
C LEU A 311 2.13 -33.52 -13.75
N ALA A 312 1.42 -32.91 -12.80
CA ALA A 312 1.49 -33.30 -11.41
C ALA A 312 0.66 -34.56 -11.15
N PRO A 313 1.22 -35.58 -10.47
CA PRO A 313 0.51 -36.81 -10.19
C PRO A 313 -0.48 -36.63 -9.04
N GLU A 314 -1.44 -37.54 -8.95
CA GLU A 314 -2.34 -37.66 -7.81
C GLU A 314 -1.85 -38.76 -6.87
N GLY A 315 -1.75 -38.42 -5.58
CA GLY A 315 -1.17 -39.27 -4.55
C GLY A 315 -2.19 -40.02 -3.70
N GLY A 316 -3.48 -39.71 -3.82
CA GLY A 316 -4.56 -40.39 -3.09
C GLY A 316 -4.51 -40.21 -1.57
N GLU A 317 -3.79 -39.21 -1.04
CA GLU A 317 -3.77 -38.92 0.39
C GLU A 317 -5.19 -38.54 0.88
N PRO A 318 -5.63 -39.03 2.06
CA PRO A 318 -6.89 -38.60 2.64
C PRO A 318 -6.77 -37.14 3.11
N VAL A 319 -7.40 -36.22 2.38
CA VAL A 319 -7.38 -34.77 2.68
C VAL A 319 -8.65 -34.28 3.38
N GLY A 320 -9.51 -35.20 3.82
CA GLY A 320 -10.81 -34.89 4.41
C GLY A 320 -11.66 -34.00 3.48
N ASP A 321 -12.29 -32.98 4.06
CA ASP A 321 -13.13 -32.01 3.36
C ASP A 321 -12.34 -30.78 2.84
N ALA A 322 -11.02 -30.87 2.66
CA ALA A 322 -10.19 -29.75 2.20
C ALA A 322 -10.67 -29.11 0.89
N TRP A 323 -11.25 -29.90 -0.01
CA TRP A 323 -11.86 -29.40 -1.24
C TRP A 323 -13.10 -28.51 -1.00
N ARG A 324 -13.78 -28.66 0.16
CA ARG A 324 -14.95 -27.85 0.57
C ARG A 324 -14.57 -26.56 1.26
N ALA A 325 -13.31 -26.40 1.70
CA ALA A 325 -12.87 -25.20 2.38
C ALA A 325 -13.24 -23.91 1.59
N PRO A 326 -13.04 -23.85 0.25
CA PRO A 326 -13.45 -22.69 -0.54
C PRO A 326 -14.98 -22.44 -0.58
N PHE A 327 -15.82 -23.46 -0.40
CA PHE A 327 -17.26 -23.42 -0.72
C PHE A 327 -18.15 -23.59 0.52
N PRO A 328 -18.46 -22.52 1.28
CA PRO A 328 -19.32 -22.58 2.46
C PRO A 328 -20.79 -22.92 2.16
N ASP A 329 -21.35 -22.52 1.01
CA ASP A 329 -22.70 -22.95 0.58
C ASP A 329 -22.85 -23.06 -0.96
N ARG A 330 -24.06 -23.40 -1.44
CA ARG A 330 -24.36 -23.63 -2.87
C ARG A 330 -24.17 -22.38 -3.76
N GLY A 331 -24.26 -21.18 -3.20
CA GLY A 331 -24.01 -19.92 -3.90
C GLY A 331 -22.55 -19.72 -4.33
N TYR A 332 -21.63 -20.51 -3.77
CA TYR A 332 -20.18 -20.40 -4.00
C TYR A 332 -19.68 -21.30 -5.14
N GLN A 333 -20.54 -22.16 -5.68
CA GLN A 333 -20.18 -23.22 -6.63
C GLN A 333 -20.38 -22.82 -8.10
N ALA A 334 -20.52 -21.53 -8.42
CA ALA A 334 -20.70 -21.06 -9.79
C ALA A 334 -19.55 -21.50 -10.72
N ALA A 335 -18.31 -21.42 -10.23
CA ALA A 335 -17.13 -21.89 -10.96
C ALA A 335 -17.18 -23.40 -11.24
N LEU A 336 -17.66 -24.20 -10.29
CA LEU A 336 -17.82 -25.66 -10.46
C LEU A 336 -18.89 -25.99 -11.51
N ARG A 337 -20.00 -25.25 -11.53
CA ARG A 337 -21.05 -25.46 -12.54
C ARG A 337 -20.58 -25.06 -13.94
N ALA A 338 -19.77 -24.01 -14.04
CA ALA A 338 -19.27 -23.51 -15.32
C ALA A 338 -18.09 -24.32 -15.91
N LEU A 339 -17.13 -24.72 -15.09
CA LEU A 339 -15.85 -25.28 -15.56
C LEU A 339 -15.70 -26.79 -15.35
N GLY A 340 -16.63 -27.44 -14.64
CA GLY A 340 -16.64 -28.89 -14.46
C GLY A 340 -16.67 -29.33 -13.00
N PRO A 341 -17.01 -30.61 -12.76
CA PRO A 341 -17.29 -31.14 -11.43
C PRO A 341 -16.06 -31.16 -10.52
N ILE A 342 -16.30 -31.46 -9.24
CA ILE A 342 -15.28 -31.54 -8.18
C ILE A 342 -14.33 -32.71 -8.47
N ALA A 343 -13.04 -32.43 -8.58
CA ALA A 343 -12.01 -33.44 -8.38
C ALA A 343 -11.78 -33.59 -6.87
N SER A 344 -12.01 -34.78 -6.31
CA SER A 344 -11.67 -35.09 -4.91
C SER A 344 -10.17 -35.39 -4.76
N SER A 345 -9.34 -34.58 -5.40
CA SER A 345 -7.91 -34.85 -5.55
C SER A 345 -7.11 -34.29 -4.38
N SER A 346 -6.15 -35.08 -3.94
CA SER A 346 -5.21 -34.72 -2.87
C SER A 346 -3.87 -34.21 -3.40
N GLY A 347 -3.70 -34.12 -4.72
CA GLY A 347 -2.42 -33.80 -5.35
C GLY A 347 -1.31 -34.80 -5.03
N PRO A 348 -0.04 -34.50 -5.35
CA PRO A 348 1.07 -35.41 -5.11
C PRO A 348 1.29 -35.67 -3.62
N ASN A 349 1.53 -36.92 -3.24
CA ASN A 349 2.04 -37.26 -1.91
C ASN A 349 3.49 -36.77 -1.75
N ALA A 350 4.07 -36.88 -0.53
CA ALA A 350 5.42 -36.37 -0.25
C ALA A 350 6.52 -36.94 -1.19
N GLN A 351 6.47 -38.24 -1.49
CA GLN A 351 7.45 -38.87 -2.38
C GLN A 351 7.30 -38.40 -3.83
N GLN A 352 6.06 -38.34 -4.32
CA GLN A 352 5.75 -37.84 -5.65
C GLN A 352 6.12 -36.37 -5.81
N ALA A 353 5.89 -35.55 -4.77
CA ALA A 353 6.27 -34.15 -4.78
C ALA A 353 7.79 -33.96 -4.84
N ALA A 354 8.56 -34.79 -4.13
CA ALA A 354 10.03 -34.77 -4.22
C ALA A 354 10.53 -35.14 -5.62
N LEU A 355 9.95 -36.17 -6.26
CA LEU A 355 10.28 -36.55 -7.62
C LEU A 355 9.91 -35.45 -8.63
N LEU A 356 8.74 -34.83 -8.46
CA LEU A 356 8.29 -33.72 -9.29
C LEU A 356 9.19 -32.50 -9.13
N ALA A 357 9.63 -32.18 -7.89
CA ALA A 357 10.58 -31.12 -7.63
C ALA A 357 11.91 -31.38 -8.36
N GLN A 358 12.43 -32.60 -8.30
CA GLN A 358 13.64 -32.95 -9.05
C GLN A 358 13.43 -32.83 -10.57
N ALA A 359 12.26 -33.21 -11.10
CA ALA A 359 11.95 -33.05 -12.51
C ALA A 359 11.91 -31.57 -12.94
N VAL A 360 11.32 -30.69 -12.12
CA VAL A 360 11.33 -29.23 -12.33
C VAL A 360 12.76 -28.70 -12.39
N ARG A 361 13.59 -29.10 -11.42
CA ARG A 361 15.00 -28.67 -11.34
C ARG A 361 15.80 -29.12 -12.55
N ASN A 362 15.64 -30.38 -12.97
CA ASN A 362 16.30 -30.94 -14.14
C ASN A 362 15.90 -30.18 -15.43
N ALA A 363 14.61 -29.88 -15.60
CA ALA A 363 14.12 -29.12 -16.76
C ALA A 363 14.69 -27.69 -16.82
N MET A 364 15.07 -27.14 -15.67
CA MET A 364 15.70 -25.82 -15.54
C MET A 364 17.23 -25.87 -15.50
N GLY A 365 17.86 -27.04 -15.67
CA GLY A 365 19.32 -27.21 -15.70
C GLY A 365 20.00 -27.30 -14.33
N TYR A 366 19.25 -27.43 -13.23
CA TYR A 366 19.80 -27.59 -11.87
C TYR A 366 20.10 -29.06 -11.59
N SER A 367 21.37 -29.41 -11.42
CA SER A 367 21.86 -30.80 -11.37
C SER A 367 22.26 -31.31 -9.98
N THR A 368 22.41 -30.44 -8.97
CA THR A 368 22.78 -30.82 -7.58
C THR A 368 21.73 -30.36 -6.58
N PRO A 369 21.17 -31.23 -5.71
CA PRO A 369 20.05 -30.95 -4.78
C PRO A 369 20.19 -29.65 -3.98
#